data_AF-A0A538GKS3-F1
#
_entry.id   AF-A0A538GKS3-F1
#
_cell.length_a   1.000
_cell.length_b   1.000
_cell.length_c   1.000
_cell.angle_alpha   90.00
_cell.angle_beta   90.00
_cell.angle_gamma   90.00
#
_symmetry.space_group_name_H-M   'P 1'
#
loop_
_entity.id
_entity.type
_entity.pdbx_description
1 polymer ?
#
loop_
_entity_poly.entity_id
_entity_poly.type
_entity_poly.pdbx_seq_one_letter_code
_entity_poly.pdbx_strand_id
1 'polypeptide(L)'
;SQRYDLEQRVLDIRDGMVVSADGNLSAPLEEVVGVLDEAQILGKGARGPNPTGMSVLTFGVHVVEVAVDVETGEVQVERVAAIHDVGRIVNPLGASSQVEG
;
A
#
# COMPACT_ATOMS: atom_id res chain seq x y z
N SER A 1 3.12 -9.28 34.73
CA SER A 1 2.00 -9.93 34.03
C SER A 1 1.55 -9.03 32.88
N GLN A 2 1.10 -9.60 31.77
CA GLN A 2 0.52 -8.83 30.67
C GLN A 2 -0.89 -8.35 31.07
N ARG A 3 -1.28 -7.11 30.71
CA ARG A 3 -2.54 -6.48 31.15
C ARG A 3 -3.81 -7.29 30.86
N TYR A 4 -3.83 -8.02 29.74
CA TYR A 4 -5.02 -8.73 29.25
C TYR A 4 -4.93 -10.27 29.37
N ASP A 5 -3.79 -10.80 29.81
CA ASP A 5 -3.56 -12.26 29.93
C ASP A 5 -3.92 -13.07 28.66
N LEU A 6 -3.71 -12.48 27.49
CA LEU A 6 -3.97 -13.07 26.17
C LEU A 6 -2.68 -13.29 25.40
N GLU A 7 -2.58 -14.42 24.72
CA GLU A 7 -1.45 -14.71 23.83
C GLU A 7 -1.36 -13.68 22.69
N GLN A 8 -0.15 -13.25 22.35
CA GLN A 8 0.06 -12.23 21.30
C GLN A 8 -0.54 -12.63 19.95
N ARG A 9 -0.49 -13.92 19.59
CA ARG A 9 -0.99 -14.43 18.30
C ARG A 9 -2.51 -14.31 18.13
N VAL A 10 -3.25 -14.12 19.23
CA VAL A 10 -4.71 -13.95 19.19
C VAL A 10 -5.12 -12.49 19.15
N LEU A 11 -4.17 -11.55 19.16
CA LEU A 11 -4.41 -10.11 19.11
C LEU A 11 -4.22 -9.59 17.70
N ASP A 12 -5.05 -8.61 17.33
CA ASP A 12 -4.97 -7.89 16.05
C ASP A 12 -5.28 -6.41 16.26
N ILE A 13 -4.88 -5.56 15.30
CA ILE A 13 -5.24 -4.14 15.28
C ILE A 13 -6.13 -3.88 14.07
N ARG A 14 -7.37 -3.44 14.32
CA ARG A 14 -8.37 -3.16 13.29
C ARG A 14 -9.09 -1.87 13.59
N ASP A 15 -9.17 -0.98 12.60
CA ASP A 15 -9.93 0.28 12.70
C ASP A 15 -9.60 1.11 13.96
N GLY A 16 -8.31 1.15 14.34
CA GLY A 16 -7.85 1.87 15.53
C GLY A 16 -8.08 1.14 16.87
N MET A 17 -8.52 -0.11 16.85
CA MET A 17 -8.81 -0.93 18.03
C MET A 17 -7.83 -2.10 18.14
N VAL A 18 -7.41 -2.44 19.35
CA VAL A 18 -6.79 -3.74 19.67
C VAL A 18 -7.92 -4.73 19.97
N VAL A 19 -7.98 -5.81 19.20
CA VAL A 19 -9.03 -6.83 19.30
C VAL A 19 -8.45 -8.22 19.54
N SER A 20 -9.19 -9.09 20.21
CA SER A 20 -8.86 -10.51 20.31
C SER A 20 -9.70 -11.36 19.37
N ALA A 21 -9.13 -12.49 18.93
CA ALA A 21 -9.79 -13.43 18.02
C ALA A 21 -11.06 -14.07 18.62
N ASP A 22 -11.13 -14.19 19.95
CA ASP A 22 -12.31 -14.68 20.68
C ASP A 22 -13.37 -13.58 20.94
N GLY A 23 -13.08 -12.33 20.56
CA GLY A 23 -13.97 -11.17 20.73
C GLY A 23 -14.04 -10.62 22.16
N ASN A 24 -13.30 -11.19 23.10
CA ASN A 24 -13.36 -10.78 24.52
C ASN A 24 -12.58 -9.50 24.82
N LEU A 25 -11.68 -9.08 23.94
CA LEU A 25 -10.98 -7.80 23.99
C LEU A 25 -11.35 -6.96 22.77
N SER A 26 -11.78 -5.73 23.04
CA SER A 26 -11.89 -4.65 22.07
C SER A 26 -11.63 -3.34 22.81
N ALA A 27 -10.46 -2.75 22.60
CA ALA A 27 -10.05 -1.52 23.28
C ALA A 27 -9.41 -0.55 22.27
N PRO A 28 -9.57 0.77 22.43
CA PRO A 28 -8.88 1.74 21.58
C PRO A 28 -7.37 1.56 21.65
N LEU A 29 -6.69 1.64 20.51
CA LEU A 29 -5.23 1.53 20.45
C LEU A 29 -4.56 2.57 21.35
N GLU A 30 -5.13 3.78 21.41
CA GLU A 30 -4.70 4.88 22.29
C GLU A 30 -4.66 4.50 23.77
N GLU A 31 -5.67 3.76 24.25
CA GLU A 31 -5.70 3.30 25.65
C GLU A 31 -4.60 2.26 25.91
N VAL A 32 -4.38 1.36 24.95
CA VAL A 32 -3.37 0.31 25.07
C VAL A 32 -1.96 0.90 25.06
N VAL A 33 -1.68 1.87 24.19
CA VAL A 33 -0.38 2.56 24.17
C VAL A 33 -0.21 3.52 25.35
N GLY A 34 -1.29 4.06 25.92
CA GLY A 34 -1.24 4.92 27.10
C GLY A 34 -0.61 4.26 28.33
N VAL A 35 -0.55 2.92 28.39
CA VAL A 35 0.16 2.17 29.44
C VAL A 35 1.67 2.42 29.41
N LEU A 36 2.22 2.85 28.27
CA LEU A 36 3.65 3.09 28.11
C LEU A 36 4.11 4.42 28.74
N ASP A 37 3.20 5.34 29.05
CA ASP A 37 3.51 6.68 29.59
C ASP A 37 4.63 7.38 28.79
N GLU A 38 5.77 7.72 29.39
CA GLU A 38 6.91 8.34 28.71
C GLU A 38 7.84 7.35 27.97
N ALA A 39 7.53 6.05 27.97
CA ALA A 39 8.37 5.05 27.32
C ALA A 39 8.27 5.11 25.79
N GLN A 40 9.42 4.91 25.13
CA GLN A 40 9.50 4.91 23.66
C GLN A 40 9.29 3.51 23.06
N ILE A 41 8.55 3.46 21.96
CA ILE A 41 8.47 2.26 21.10
C ILE A 41 9.48 2.42 19.96
N LEU A 42 10.46 1.51 19.89
CA LEU A 42 11.37 1.40 18.76
C LEU A 42 11.08 0.15 17.95
N GLY A 43 10.57 0.33 16.73
CA GLY A 43 10.40 -0.74 15.75
C GLY A 43 11.63 -0.87 14.84
N LYS A 44 12.06 -2.09 14.55
CA LYS A 44 13.03 -2.40 13.48
C LYS A 44 12.39 -3.40 12.53
N GLY A 45 12.41 -3.09 11.24
CA GLY A 45 11.94 -3.97 10.18
C GLY A 45 12.97 -4.05 9.06
N ALA A 46 13.16 -5.24 8.51
CA ALA A 46 13.95 -5.46 7.32
C ALA A 46 13.24 -6.49 6.44
N ARG A 47 13.37 -6.36 5.13
CA ARG A 47 12.88 -7.33 4.16
C ARG A 47 14.09 -7.98 3.49
N GLY A 48 14.11 -9.31 3.43
CA GLY A 48 15.08 -10.04 2.62
C GLY A 48 14.88 -9.82 1.11
N PRO A 49 15.84 -10.24 0.28
CA PRO A 49 15.69 -10.19 -1.17
C PRO A 49 14.54 -11.09 -1.65
N ASN A 50 14.08 -10.86 -2.89
CA ASN A 50 13.13 -11.78 -3.53
C ASN A 50 13.72 -13.21 -3.57
N PRO A 51 12.92 -14.25 -3.31
CA PRO A 51 13.39 -15.63 -3.42
C PRO A 51 13.94 -15.95 -4.82
N THR A 52 14.93 -16.84 -4.89
CA THR A 52 15.54 -17.25 -6.15
C THR A 52 14.49 -17.77 -7.14
N GLY A 53 14.48 -17.24 -8.35
CA GLY A 53 13.50 -17.61 -9.39
C GLY A 53 12.18 -16.85 -9.36
N MET A 54 11.95 -15.96 -8.39
CA MET A 54 10.82 -15.04 -8.44
C MET A 54 11.20 -13.72 -9.13
N SER A 55 10.38 -13.32 -10.10
CA SER A 55 10.40 -11.98 -10.69
C SER A 55 9.09 -11.28 -10.35
N VAL A 56 9.19 -10.09 -9.77
CA VAL A 56 8.06 -9.17 -9.68
C VAL A 56 8.08 -8.35 -10.96
N LEU A 57 7.11 -8.62 -11.83
CA LEU A 57 6.99 -7.95 -13.11
C LEU A 57 5.76 -7.04 -13.06
N THR A 58 5.93 -5.83 -13.58
CA THR A 58 4.83 -4.92 -13.86
C THR A 58 4.57 -4.95 -15.35
N PHE A 59 3.30 -4.91 -15.74
CA PHE A 59 2.90 -4.89 -17.15
C PHE A 59 2.07 -3.65 -17.43
N GLY A 60 2.00 -3.27 -18.69
CA GLY A 60 1.14 -2.17 -19.09
C GLY A 60 0.85 -2.16 -20.58
N VAL A 61 -0.22 -1.45 -20.93
CA VAL A 61 -0.65 -1.21 -22.31
C VAL A 61 -0.95 0.27 -22.45
N HIS A 62 -0.32 0.90 -23.43
CA HIS A 62 -0.63 2.27 -23.84
C HIS A 62 -1.23 2.26 -25.23
N VAL A 63 -2.31 3.01 -25.39
CA VAL A 63 -2.94 3.28 -26.69
C VAL A 63 -2.97 4.79 -26.86
N VAL A 64 -2.43 5.26 -27.98
CA VAL A 64 -2.33 6.70 -28.28
C VAL A 64 -3.05 6.96 -29.60
N GLU A 65 -3.94 7.93 -29.57
CA GLU A 65 -4.59 8.48 -30.75
C GLU A 65 -3.87 9.77 -31.14
N VAL A 66 -3.49 9.88 -32.42
CA VAL A 66 -2.75 11.02 -32.95
C VAL A 66 -3.39 11.53 -34.24
N ALA A 67 -3.38 12.85 -34.39
CA ALA A 67 -3.64 13.53 -35.65
C ALA A 67 -2.31 13.93 -36.29
N VAL A 68 -2.21 13.79 -37.62
CA VAL A 68 -1.01 14.16 -38.38
C VAL A 68 -1.40 15.11 -39.49
N ASP A 69 -0.76 16.27 -39.54
CA ASP A 69 -0.82 17.17 -40.69
C ASP A 69 0.07 16.60 -41.81
N VAL A 70 -0.53 16.29 -42.95
CA VAL A 70 0.17 15.64 -44.08
C VAL A 70 1.00 16.61 -44.92
N GLU A 71 0.75 17.91 -44.82
CA GLU A 71 1.49 18.95 -45.55
C GLU A 71 2.74 19.38 -44.78
N THR A 72 2.65 19.48 -43.45
CA THR A 72 3.74 19.93 -42.57
C THR A 72 4.47 18.79 -41.86
N GLY A 73 3.81 17.63 -41.69
CA GLY A 73 4.31 16.51 -40.89
C GLY A 73 4.13 16.69 -39.38
N GLU A 74 3.43 17.72 -38.92
CA GLU A 74 3.15 17.95 -37.50
C GLU A 74 2.27 16.83 -36.93
N VAL A 75 2.60 16.35 -35.72
CA VAL A 75 1.86 15.29 -35.01
C VAL A 75 1.30 15.84 -33.71
N GLN A 76 0.00 15.73 -33.52
CA GLN A 76 -0.70 16.11 -32.31
C GLN A 76 -1.26 14.86 -31.62
N VAL A 77 -1.02 14.72 -30.31
CA VAL A 77 -1.63 13.66 -29.50
C VAL A 77 -3.03 14.11 -29.09
N GLU A 78 -4.04 13.35 -29.49
CA GLU A 78 -5.44 13.63 -29.19
C GLU A 78 -5.88 12.98 -27.88
N ARG A 79 -5.51 11.70 -27.69
CA ARG A 79 -5.88 10.91 -26.51
C ARG A 79 -4.82 9.88 -26.17
N VAL A 80 -4.68 9.61 -24.87
CA VAL A 80 -3.83 8.54 -24.34
C VAL A 80 -4.68 7.70 -23.39
N ALA A 81 -4.67 6.38 -23.57
CA ALA A 81 -5.18 5.41 -22.61
C ALA A 81 -4.01 4.56 -22.10
N ALA A 82 -3.75 4.63 -20.80
CA ALA A 82 -2.67 3.89 -20.15
C ALA A 82 -3.25 2.96 -19.08
N ILE A 83 -3.00 1.66 -19.22
CA ILE A 83 -3.43 0.61 -18.29
C ILE A 83 -2.19 -0.06 -17.76
N HIS A 84 -2.05 -0.16 -16.44
CA HIS A 84 -0.89 -0.77 -15.79
C HIS A 84 -1.32 -1.83 -14.77
N ASP A 85 -0.73 -3.02 -14.85
CA ASP A 85 -0.73 -4.02 -13.79
C ASP A 85 0.50 -3.82 -12.91
N VAL A 86 0.27 -3.25 -11.72
CA VAL A 86 1.29 -2.89 -10.73
C VAL A 86 1.11 -3.65 -9.41
N GLY A 87 0.27 -4.68 -9.40
CA GLY A 87 -0.14 -5.36 -8.18
C GLY A 87 -1.04 -4.49 -7.30
N ARG A 88 -0.77 -4.45 -5.99
CA ARG A 88 -1.61 -3.71 -5.03
C ARG A 88 -1.25 -2.23 -5.02
N ILE A 89 -2.20 -1.38 -5.42
CA ILE A 89 -2.11 0.07 -5.25
C ILE A 89 -2.26 0.41 -3.76
N VAL A 90 -1.19 0.93 -3.15
CA VAL A 90 -1.19 1.39 -1.75
C VAL A 90 -1.68 2.83 -1.64
N ASN A 91 -1.30 3.69 -2.59
CA ASN A 91 -1.71 5.08 -2.66
C ASN A 91 -2.23 5.40 -4.07
N PRO A 92 -3.55 5.49 -4.27
CA PRO A 92 -4.14 5.76 -5.58
C PRO A 92 -3.67 7.07 -6.22
N LEU A 93 -3.51 8.13 -5.41
CA LEU A 93 -3.06 9.44 -5.91
C LEU A 93 -1.61 9.41 -6.37
N GLY A 94 -0.75 8.73 -5.59
CA GLY A 94 0.64 8.53 -5.99
C GLY A 94 0.75 7.68 -7.25
N ALA A 95 -0.09 6.65 -7.37
CA ALA A 95 -0.11 5.78 -8.54
C ALA A 95 -0.58 6.52 -9.81
N SER A 96 -1.64 7.34 -9.75
CA SER A 96 -2.10 8.09 -10.93
C SER A 96 -1.07 9.11 -11.39
N SER A 97 -0.43 9.83 -10.46
CA SER A 97 0.62 10.79 -10.79
C SER A 97 1.83 10.17 -11.49
N GLN A 98 2.18 8.91 -11.19
CA GLN A 98 3.25 8.18 -11.88
C GLN A 98 2.87 7.73 -13.30
N VAL A 99 1.58 7.62 -13.59
CA VAL A 99 1.08 7.26 -14.92
C VAL A 99 0.97 8.49 -15.82
N GLU A 100 0.66 9.65 -15.22
CA GLU A 100 0.44 10.90 -15.94
C GLU A 100 1.73 11.71 -16.21
N GLY A 101 2.78 11.50 -15.40
CA GLY A 101 4.06 12.21 -15.52
C GLY A 101 5.01 11.60 -16.53
#